data_AF-A0AAV9CMX2-F1
#
_entry.id   AF-A0AAV9CMX2-F1
#
_cell.length_a   1.000
_cell.length_b   1.000
_cell.length_c   1.000
_cell.angle_alpha   90.00
_cell.angle_beta   90.00
_cell.angle_gamma   90.00
#
_symmetry.space_group_name_H-M   'P 1'
#
loop_
_entity.id
_entity.type
_entity.pdbx_description
1 polymer ?
#
loop_
_entity_poly.entity_id
_entity_poly.type
_entity_poly.pdbx_seq_one_letter_code
_entity_poly.pdbx_strand_id
1 'polypeptide(L)'
;MGMERLRDYGNVMCEFCDTHEETMNYLFHRCTFSRKVWSKAGKLIFLDDIAMNLKTLKETVDFLEPLGNVQVFTVVSCSAWMVLSRPFIDYCIWGWDNLPRTILMYYANFISSPEGYFHTVICNAQEFRNTTVNSDIHFISWDNPPKQHPHYLTLSDMATMVDSNAPFARKFHPDDPVLDKVDAGLLFRKPGMLVPGGWCAGQSINESDPCSVVGNTTFLRPGPGAVRLQRLMESLLSKENFRPRQCK
;
A
#
# COMPACT_ATOMS: atom_id res chain seq x y z
N MET A 1 8.91 0.88 29.37
CA MET A 1 7.88 1.94 29.41
C MET A 1 7.67 2.42 27.98
N GLY A 2 6.84 1.85 27.11
CA GLY A 2 5.94 0.70 27.10
C GLY A 2 5.29 0.77 25.72
N MET A 3 5.51 -0.24 24.87
CA MET A 3 5.00 -0.36 23.48
C MET A 3 3.47 -0.35 23.36
N GLU A 4 2.75 -0.11 24.46
CA GLU A 4 1.29 -0.06 24.51
C GLU A 4 0.70 1.25 23.95
N ARG A 5 1.47 2.34 23.92
CA ARG A 5 0.98 3.66 23.46
C ARG A 5 0.84 3.83 21.94
N LEU A 6 1.27 2.85 21.14
CA LEU A 6 1.11 2.89 19.67
C LEU A 6 -0.13 2.14 19.17
N ARG A 7 -0.85 1.41 20.04
CA ARG A 7 -2.14 0.78 19.66
C ARG A 7 -3.26 1.81 19.50
N ASP A 8 -3.13 2.99 20.08
CA ASP A 8 -4.23 3.94 20.21
C ASP A 8 -4.45 4.85 18.98
N TYR A 9 -3.59 4.80 17.96
CA TYR A 9 -3.63 5.73 16.82
C TYR A 9 -3.91 5.10 15.44
N GLY A 10 -4.38 3.85 15.40
CA GLY A 10 -4.49 3.07 14.16
C GLY A 10 -5.88 2.54 13.79
N ASN A 11 -6.99 3.18 14.20
CA ASN A 11 -8.34 2.60 14.05
C ASN A 11 -9.02 2.89 12.69
N VAL A 12 -8.33 2.65 11.58
CA VAL A 12 -9.00 2.57 10.25
C VAL A 12 -9.13 1.12 9.76
N MET A 13 -8.43 0.17 10.39
CA MET A 13 -8.43 -1.27 10.03
C MET A 13 -8.99 -2.22 11.10
N CYS A 14 -9.46 -1.70 12.25
CA CYS A 14 -9.90 -2.55 13.36
C CYS A 14 -11.20 -3.34 13.13
N GLU A 15 -11.80 -3.28 11.93
CA GLU A 15 -12.88 -4.20 11.56
C GLU A 15 -12.35 -5.65 11.39
N PHE A 16 -11.04 -5.81 11.16
CA PHE A 16 -10.39 -7.11 11.00
C PHE A 16 -9.59 -7.56 12.23
N CYS A 17 -9.65 -6.83 13.33
CA CYS A 17 -8.89 -7.20 14.52
C CYS A 17 -9.31 -8.57 15.06
N ASP A 18 -8.34 -9.40 15.43
CA ASP A 18 -8.49 -10.80 15.87
C ASP A 18 -9.13 -11.75 14.82
N THR A 19 -9.11 -11.40 13.53
CA THR A 19 -9.57 -12.28 12.44
C THR A 19 -8.41 -12.96 11.70
N HIS A 20 -8.69 -14.02 10.94
CA HIS A 20 -7.70 -14.64 10.03
C HIS A 20 -7.06 -13.63 9.06
N GLU A 21 -7.72 -12.50 8.79
CA GLU A 21 -7.30 -11.48 7.85
C GLU A 21 -6.17 -10.58 8.39
N GLU A 22 -5.92 -10.54 9.71
CA GLU A 22 -4.78 -9.82 10.30
C GLU A 22 -3.42 -10.33 9.83
N THR A 23 -3.38 -11.57 9.33
CA THR A 23 -2.15 -12.20 8.84
C THR A 23 -1.89 -11.91 7.37
N MET A 24 -2.85 -11.31 6.66
CA MET A 24 -2.78 -11.07 5.22
C MET A 24 -1.93 -9.84 4.87
N ASN A 25 -1.25 -9.93 3.74
CA ASN A 25 -0.35 -8.90 3.21
C ASN A 25 -0.87 -8.42 1.86
N TYR A 26 -1.41 -7.20 1.83
CA TYR A 26 -1.98 -6.55 0.65
C TYR A 26 -0.88 -5.79 -0.08
N LEU A 27 -0.35 -6.41 -1.13
CA LEU A 27 0.65 -5.83 -2.01
C LEU A 27 0.45 -6.33 -3.44
N PHE A 28 0.59 -5.44 -4.42
CA PHE A 28 0.45 -5.83 -5.81
C PHE A 28 1.74 -6.54 -6.25
N HIS A 29 1.71 -7.85 -6.54
CA HIS A 29 2.92 -8.61 -6.85
C HIS A 29 2.89 -9.24 -8.25
N ARG A 30 1.83 -9.00 -9.03
CA ARG A 30 1.70 -9.38 -10.45
C ARG A 30 2.08 -8.26 -11.43
N CYS A 31 3.05 -7.42 -11.06
CA CYS A 31 3.65 -6.49 -12.00
C CYS A 31 4.60 -7.24 -12.95
N THR A 32 4.16 -7.53 -14.17
CA THR A 32 5.03 -8.09 -15.21
C THR A 32 5.97 -7.03 -15.74
N PHE A 33 7.19 -6.93 -15.18
CA PHE A 33 8.32 -6.40 -15.93
C PHE A 33 8.75 -7.45 -16.95
N SER A 34 8.87 -7.07 -18.23
CA SER A 34 9.33 -8.01 -19.24
C SER A 34 10.72 -8.54 -18.87
N ARG A 35 10.91 -9.86 -18.94
CA ARG A 35 12.20 -10.54 -18.73
C ARG A 35 13.34 -9.94 -19.56
N LYS A 36 13.01 -9.28 -20.69
CA LYS A 36 13.94 -8.56 -21.59
C LYS A 36 14.46 -7.23 -21.02
N VAL A 37 13.68 -6.55 -20.18
CA VAL A 37 14.16 -5.37 -19.43
C VAL A 37 15.11 -5.83 -18.34
N TRP A 38 14.83 -6.96 -17.68
CA TRP A 38 15.71 -7.55 -16.68
C TRP A 38 16.99 -8.17 -17.22
N SER A 39 17.00 -8.79 -18.40
CA SER A 39 18.28 -9.22 -19.01
C SER A 39 19.19 -8.04 -19.36
N LYS A 40 18.63 -6.82 -19.45
CA LYS A 40 19.39 -5.56 -19.56
C LYS A 40 19.64 -4.89 -18.20
N ALA A 41 18.73 -5.01 -17.25
CA ALA A 41 18.84 -4.46 -15.88
C ALA A 41 19.62 -5.37 -14.91
N GLY A 42 19.92 -6.62 -15.29
CA GLY A 42 20.96 -7.46 -14.67
C GLY A 42 22.37 -6.87 -14.83
N LYS A 43 22.46 -5.68 -15.43
CA LYS A 43 23.64 -4.81 -15.49
C LYS A 43 23.46 -3.44 -14.80
N LEU A 44 22.39 -3.16 -14.05
CA LEU A 44 22.17 -1.84 -13.45
C LEU A 44 22.12 -1.85 -11.91
N ILE A 45 23.16 -1.38 -11.20
CA ILE A 45 23.62 0.00 -10.90
C ILE A 45 23.19 0.39 -9.48
N PHE A 46 24.19 0.37 -8.59
CA PHE A 46 24.31 1.19 -7.38
C PHE A 46 24.42 2.64 -7.83
N LEU A 47 23.67 3.60 -7.26
CA LEU A 47 24.08 5.01 -7.12
C LEU A 47 22.99 5.82 -6.40
N ASP A 48 23.40 6.46 -5.30
CA ASP A 48 22.76 7.63 -4.72
C ASP A 48 22.83 8.78 -5.73
N ASP A 49 21.69 9.20 -6.29
CA ASP A 49 21.31 10.62 -6.49
C ASP A 49 20.14 10.73 -7.49
N ILE A 50 19.04 11.33 -7.03
CA ILE A 50 17.79 11.57 -7.77
C ILE A 50 17.95 12.69 -8.85
N ALA A 51 19.17 12.94 -9.33
CA ALA A 51 19.47 14.02 -10.29
C ALA A 51 20.23 13.58 -11.56
N MET A 52 20.37 12.28 -11.84
CA MET A 52 21.02 11.84 -13.09
C MET A 52 20.04 11.73 -14.27
N ASN A 53 20.30 12.54 -15.30
CA ASN A 53 19.63 12.52 -16.60
C ASN A 53 19.71 11.11 -17.24
N LEU A 54 18.66 10.68 -17.96
CA LEU A 54 18.55 9.34 -18.59
C LEU A 54 19.76 8.97 -19.47
N LYS A 55 20.44 9.98 -20.02
CA LYS A 55 21.67 9.82 -20.80
C LYS A 55 22.86 9.39 -19.94
N THR A 56 23.04 10.05 -18.80
CA THR A 56 24.12 9.79 -17.83
C THR A 56 23.91 8.43 -17.16
N LEU A 57 22.66 8.08 -16.87
CA LEU A 57 22.29 6.78 -16.31
C LEU A 57 22.71 5.66 -17.26
N LYS A 58 22.42 5.80 -18.58
CA LYS A 58 22.81 4.86 -19.64
C LYS A 58 24.32 4.69 -19.76
N GLU A 59 25.09 5.78 -19.72
CA GLU A 59 26.56 5.74 -19.77
C GLU A 59 27.17 5.05 -18.54
N THR A 60 26.51 5.17 -17.39
CA THR A 60 26.98 4.52 -16.16
C THR A 60 26.72 3.00 -16.20
N VAL A 61 25.58 2.57 -16.78
CA VAL A 61 25.23 1.12 -16.97
C VAL A 61 26.30 0.36 -17.71
N ASP A 62 26.84 0.99 -18.76
CA ASP A 62 27.77 0.33 -19.66
C ASP A 62 29.15 0.12 -18.99
N PHE A 63 29.43 0.76 -17.85
CA PHE A 63 30.72 0.72 -17.15
C PHE A 63 30.77 -0.24 -15.94
N LEU A 64 29.63 -0.70 -15.42
CA LEU A 64 29.62 -1.59 -14.24
C LEU A 64 29.65 -3.06 -14.67
N GLU A 65 30.63 -3.81 -14.15
CA GLU A 65 30.69 -5.26 -14.33
C GLU A 65 29.48 -5.94 -13.65
N PRO A 66 28.84 -6.92 -14.30
CA PRO A 66 27.75 -7.66 -13.68
C PRO A 66 28.29 -8.40 -12.45
N LEU A 67 27.72 -8.12 -11.27
CA LEU A 67 27.87 -8.99 -10.10
C LEU A 67 27.43 -10.40 -10.53
N GLY A 68 28.40 -11.31 -10.65
CA GLY A 68 28.21 -12.63 -11.24
C GLY A 68 27.01 -13.38 -10.64
N ASN A 69 26.35 -14.21 -11.45
CA ASN A 69 25.18 -15.07 -11.13
C ASN A 69 24.82 -15.21 -9.63
N VAL A 70 24.11 -14.22 -9.07
CA VAL A 70 23.39 -14.35 -7.79
C VAL A 70 21.91 -14.49 -8.11
N GLN A 71 21.45 -15.66 -8.53
CA GLN A 71 20.01 -15.94 -8.63
C GLN A 71 19.64 -17.09 -7.72
N VAL A 72 19.37 -16.77 -6.45
CA VAL A 72 18.79 -17.70 -5.46
C VAL A 72 17.33 -17.32 -5.14
N PHE A 73 16.85 -16.16 -5.58
CA PHE A 73 15.51 -15.65 -5.26
C PHE A 73 14.83 -14.94 -6.43
N THR A 74 13.49 -14.98 -6.47
CA THR A 74 12.65 -14.31 -7.47
C THR A 74 12.52 -12.83 -7.14
N VAL A 75 12.99 -11.94 -8.02
CA VAL A 75 12.82 -10.49 -7.86
C VAL A 75 11.43 -10.06 -8.31
N VAL A 76 10.75 -9.28 -7.48
CA VAL A 76 9.42 -8.72 -7.76
C VAL A 76 9.47 -7.22 -7.46
N SER A 77 8.95 -6.40 -8.37
CA SER A 77 8.84 -4.94 -8.20
C SER A 77 7.48 -4.46 -8.70
N CYS A 78 6.82 -3.56 -7.97
CA CYS A 78 5.48 -3.08 -8.27
C CYS A 78 5.09 -1.79 -7.52
N SER A 79 3.88 -1.70 -6.94
CA SER A 79 3.42 -0.52 -6.20
C SER A 79 4.28 -0.30 -4.96
N ALA A 80 4.68 0.94 -4.71
CA ALA A 80 5.33 1.31 -3.44
C ALA A 80 4.34 1.29 -2.25
N TRP A 81 3.04 1.14 -2.51
CA TRP A 81 1.99 1.11 -1.49
C TRP A 81 1.62 -0.32 -1.15
N MET A 82 1.38 -0.56 0.14
CA MET A 82 1.10 -1.88 0.66
C MET A 82 0.49 -1.78 2.06
N VAL A 83 -0.25 -2.81 2.45
CA VAL A 83 -0.60 -3.07 3.85
C VAL A 83 0.03 -4.41 4.23
N LEU A 84 0.93 -4.37 5.21
CA LEU A 84 1.69 -5.54 5.63
C LEU A 84 1.28 -5.97 7.03
N SER A 85 1.15 -7.27 7.22
CA SER A 85 0.80 -7.84 8.51
C SER A 85 1.95 -7.72 9.50
N ARG A 86 1.61 -7.57 10.78
CA ARG A 86 2.59 -7.49 11.86
C ARG A 86 3.56 -8.69 11.88
N PRO A 87 3.11 -9.96 11.71
CA PRO A 87 4.02 -11.10 11.63
C PRO A 87 5.05 -11.00 10.51
N PHE A 88 4.66 -10.49 9.33
CA PHE A 88 5.59 -10.31 8.22
C PHE A 88 6.61 -9.21 8.48
N ILE A 89 6.19 -8.10 9.08
CA ILE A 89 7.11 -7.03 9.50
C ILE A 89 8.07 -7.52 10.58
N ASP A 90 7.58 -8.26 11.58
CA ASP A 90 8.42 -8.89 12.60
C ASP A 90 9.46 -9.81 11.94
N TYR A 91 9.08 -10.62 10.94
CA TYR A 91 10.03 -11.41 10.16
C TYR A 91 11.09 -10.56 9.45
N CYS A 92 10.69 -9.46 8.82
CA CYS A 92 11.62 -8.55 8.13
C CYS A 92 12.63 -7.89 9.08
N ILE A 93 12.19 -7.55 10.30
CA ILE A 93 13.01 -6.86 11.30
C ILE A 93 13.93 -7.84 12.03
N TRP A 94 13.38 -8.92 12.57
CA TRP A 94 14.14 -9.86 13.39
C TRP A 94 15.02 -10.77 12.53
N GLY A 95 14.57 -11.12 11.32
CA GLY A 95 15.29 -11.93 10.36
C GLY A 95 15.77 -13.23 11.01
N TRP A 96 14.84 -14.11 11.39
CA TRP A 96 15.19 -15.40 11.97
C TRP A 96 15.97 -16.29 10.99
N ASP A 97 15.89 -15.99 9.69
CA ASP A 97 16.79 -16.48 8.64
C ASP A 97 17.56 -15.30 7.98
N ASN A 98 18.42 -15.64 7.02
CA ASN A 98 19.21 -14.62 6.32
C ASN A 98 18.46 -13.92 5.17
N LEU A 99 17.26 -14.36 4.78
CA LEU A 99 16.61 -13.91 3.55
C LEU A 99 16.29 -12.41 3.56
N PRO A 100 15.59 -11.83 4.58
CA PRO A 100 15.34 -10.40 4.63
C PRO A 100 16.63 -9.58 4.65
N ARG A 101 17.67 -10.05 5.36
CA ARG A 101 18.96 -9.35 5.46
C ARG A 101 19.70 -9.33 4.13
N THR A 102 19.77 -10.47 3.43
CA THR A 102 20.40 -10.58 2.11
C THR A 102 19.67 -9.72 1.08
N ILE A 103 18.33 -9.77 1.05
CA ILE A 103 17.53 -8.95 0.15
C ILE A 103 17.67 -7.46 0.51
N LEU A 104 17.76 -7.10 1.79
CA LEU A 104 17.95 -5.72 2.22
C LEU A 104 19.30 -5.17 1.72
N MET A 105 20.38 -5.94 1.82
CA MET A 105 21.67 -5.53 1.25
C MET A 105 21.61 -5.27 -0.26
N TYR A 106 20.81 -6.07 -0.98
CA TYR A 106 20.59 -5.89 -2.42
C TYR A 106 19.80 -4.61 -2.70
N TYR A 107 18.69 -4.40 -1.97
CA TYR A 107 17.79 -3.27 -2.18
C TYR A 107 18.27 -1.96 -1.58
N ALA A 108 19.22 -1.97 -0.65
CA ALA A 108 19.89 -0.76 -0.16
C ALA A 108 20.60 0.02 -1.28
N ASN A 109 20.89 -0.66 -2.39
CA ASN A 109 21.62 -0.09 -3.53
C ASN A 109 20.79 -0.12 -4.82
N PHE A 110 19.47 -0.27 -4.71
CA PHE A 110 18.56 -0.43 -5.85
C PHE A 110 17.72 0.84 -6.05
N ILE A 111 17.53 1.27 -7.30
CA ILE A 111 16.64 2.41 -7.60
C ILE A 111 15.18 1.99 -7.33
N SER A 112 14.43 2.84 -6.62
CA SER A 112 13.04 2.54 -6.23
C SER A 112 12.92 1.32 -5.32
N SER A 113 13.82 1.15 -4.34
CA SER A 113 13.79 0.04 -3.37
C SER A 113 12.42 -0.25 -2.73
N PRO A 114 11.61 0.77 -2.35
CA PRO A 114 10.30 0.54 -1.76
C PRO A 114 9.33 -0.24 -2.67
N GLU A 115 9.52 -0.17 -3.98
CA GLU A 115 8.67 -0.88 -4.95
C GLU A 115 9.00 -2.37 -5.03
N GLY A 116 10.16 -2.82 -4.56
CA GLY A 116 10.63 -4.20 -4.77
C GLY A 116 11.04 -4.99 -3.53
N TYR A 117 11.53 -4.33 -2.47
CA TYR A 117 12.07 -5.02 -1.29
C TYR A 117 11.05 -5.98 -0.68
N PHE A 118 9.90 -5.46 -0.23
CA PHE A 118 8.90 -6.26 0.47
C PHE A 118 8.28 -7.34 -0.43
N HIS A 119 8.03 -7.03 -1.71
CA HIS A 119 7.55 -7.98 -2.70
C HIS A 119 8.51 -9.15 -2.87
N THR A 120 9.80 -8.86 -2.96
CA THR A 120 10.85 -9.86 -3.11
C THR A 120 10.98 -10.71 -1.84
N VAL A 121 10.99 -10.09 -0.64
CA VAL A 121 11.06 -10.86 0.62
C VAL A 121 9.85 -11.80 0.74
N ILE A 122 8.63 -11.27 0.59
CA ILE A 122 7.42 -12.06 0.86
C ILE A 122 7.19 -13.18 -0.15
N CYS A 123 7.51 -12.97 -1.43
CA CYS A 123 7.37 -14.01 -2.44
C CYS A 123 8.43 -15.11 -2.28
N ASN A 124 9.55 -14.85 -1.63
CA ASN A 124 10.60 -15.86 -1.43
C ASN A 124 10.50 -16.56 -0.07
N ALA A 125 9.89 -15.94 0.94
CA ALA A 125 9.67 -16.53 2.26
C ALA A 125 8.49 -17.51 2.27
N GLN A 126 8.78 -18.80 2.44
CA GLN A 126 7.81 -19.90 2.29
C GLN A 126 6.60 -19.77 3.23
N GLU A 127 6.84 -19.25 4.43
CA GLU A 127 5.85 -19.04 5.49
C GLU A 127 4.80 -18.00 5.11
N PHE A 128 5.16 -17.02 4.26
CA PHE A 128 4.29 -15.89 3.92
C PHE A 128 3.69 -15.95 2.52
N ARG A 129 4.15 -16.86 1.65
CA ARG A 129 3.64 -17.01 0.26
C ARG A 129 2.12 -17.18 0.15
N ASN A 130 1.50 -17.79 1.15
CA ASN A 130 0.05 -18.04 1.20
C ASN A 130 -0.76 -16.93 1.87
N THR A 131 -0.12 -15.83 2.28
CA THR A 131 -0.74 -14.68 2.94
C THR A 131 -0.83 -13.47 2.02
N THR A 132 -0.42 -13.60 0.75
CA THR A 132 -0.36 -12.47 -0.19
C THR A 132 -1.71 -12.20 -0.82
N VAL A 133 -2.15 -10.94 -0.79
CA VAL A 133 -3.33 -10.48 -1.52
C VAL A 133 -2.84 -9.55 -2.62
N ASN A 134 -3.10 -9.89 -3.88
CA ASN A 134 -2.66 -9.10 -5.03
C ASN A 134 -3.51 -7.84 -5.25
N SER A 135 -3.44 -6.93 -4.28
CA SER A 135 -4.05 -5.60 -4.25
C SER A 135 -3.32 -4.80 -3.19
N ASP A 136 -3.02 -3.53 -3.43
CA ASP A 136 -2.52 -2.60 -2.41
C ASP A 136 -3.65 -1.78 -1.76
N ILE A 137 -4.91 -2.13 -2.05
CA ILE A 137 -6.16 -1.49 -1.59
C ILE A 137 -6.25 0.02 -1.86
N HIS A 138 -5.46 0.53 -2.81
CA HIS A 138 -5.54 1.90 -3.30
C HIS A 138 -6.27 1.96 -4.64
N PHE A 139 -7.11 2.98 -4.82
CA PHE A 139 -7.52 3.42 -6.13
C PHE A 139 -6.44 4.33 -6.73
N ILE A 140 -5.83 3.88 -7.82
CA ILE A 140 -4.81 4.63 -8.57
C ILE A 140 -5.20 4.62 -10.04
N SER A 141 -5.39 5.81 -10.61
CA SER A 141 -5.65 5.98 -12.04
C SER A 141 -4.35 6.33 -12.78
N TRP A 142 -4.20 5.80 -13.99
CA TRP A 142 -3.05 6.07 -14.86
C TRP A 142 -3.53 6.56 -16.21
N ASP A 143 -2.84 7.56 -16.75
CA ASP A 143 -3.02 7.99 -18.14
C ASP A 143 -2.70 6.85 -19.12
N ASN A 144 -3.24 6.93 -20.34
CA ASN A 144 -2.85 6.04 -21.44
C ASN A 144 -2.26 6.87 -22.60
N PRO A 145 -0.95 6.77 -22.90
CA PRO A 145 0.05 5.91 -22.25
C PRO A 145 0.40 6.37 -20.81
N PRO A 146 0.85 5.45 -19.94
CA PRO A 146 1.19 5.78 -18.55
C PRO A 146 2.37 6.76 -18.48
N LYS A 147 2.23 7.77 -17.63
CA LYS A 147 3.29 8.74 -17.28
C LYS A 147 4.16 8.20 -16.14
N GLN A 148 5.22 8.94 -15.77
CA GLN A 148 6.09 8.58 -14.62
C GLN A 148 5.33 8.55 -13.28
N HIS A 149 4.30 9.38 -13.13
CA HIS A 149 3.46 9.43 -11.94
C HIS A 149 2.00 9.18 -12.33
N PRO A 150 1.18 8.65 -11.39
CA PRO A 150 -0.25 8.45 -11.61
C PRO A 150 -0.97 9.72 -12.06
N HIS A 151 -2.17 9.56 -12.62
CA HIS A 151 -3.08 10.66 -12.92
C HIS A 151 -3.50 11.40 -11.64
N TYR A 152 -3.73 12.71 -11.74
CA TYR A 152 -4.30 13.49 -10.65
C TYR A 152 -5.82 13.33 -10.67
N LEU A 153 -6.37 12.73 -9.63
CA LEU A 153 -7.80 12.49 -9.50
C LEU A 153 -8.53 13.82 -9.33
N THR A 154 -9.62 13.98 -10.08
CA THR A 154 -10.50 15.16 -10.04
C THR A 154 -11.95 14.74 -9.82
N LEU A 155 -12.89 15.69 -9.82
CA LEU A 155 -14.33 15.40 -9.70
C LEU A 155 -14.85 14.41 -10.75
N SER A 156 -14.26 14.35 -11.95
CA SER A 156 -14.67 13.38 -12.98
C SER A 156 -14.38 11.94 -12.58
N ASP A 157 -13.39 11.72 -11.72
CA ASP A 157 -12.95 10.40 -11.29
C ASP A 157 -13.72 9.90 -10.05
N MET A 158 -14.56 10.75 -9.44
CA MET A 158 -15.23 10.47 -8.17
C MET A 158 -16.08 9.20 -8.21
N ALA A 159 -16.86 9.01 -9.27
CA ALA A 159 -17.72 7.83 -9.41
C ALA A 159 -16.89 6.55 -9.44
N THR A 160 -15.91 6.48 -10.35
CA THR A 160 -15.00 5.33 -10.49
C THR A 160 -14.20 5.06 -9.22
N MET A 161 -13.76 6.11 -8.53
CA MET A 161 -13.06 6.01 -7.25
C MET A 161 -13.94 5.34 -6.19
N VAL A 162 -15.19 5.78 -6.04
CA VAL A 162 -16.13 5.20 -5.05
C VAL A 162 -16.52 3.77 -5.44
N ASP A 163 -16.78 3.52 -6.73
CA ASP A 163 -17.19 2.21 -7.25
C ASP A 163 -16.09 1.15 -7.13
N SER A 164 -14.82 1.57 -7.04
CA SER A 164 -13.69 0.67 -6.79
C SER A 164 -13.74 -0.02 -5.42
N ASN A 165 -14.55 0.52 -4.49
CA ASN A 165 -14.62 0.12 -3.08
C ASN A 165 -13.29 0.25 -2.30
N ALA A 166 -12.25 0.83 -2.89
CA ALA A 166 -10.96 1.02 -2.23
C ALA A 166 -11.09 2.04 -1.07
N PRO A 167 -10.52 1.74 0.11
CA PRO A 167 -10.52 2.67 1.24
C PRO A 167 -9.56 3.85 1.04
N PHE A 168 -8.55 3.71 0.18
CA PHE A 168 -7.56 4.73 -0.11
C PHE A 168 -7.55 5.08 -1.60
N ALA A 169 -7.15 6.30 -1.92
CA ALA A 169 -6.98 6.75 -3.30
C ALA A 169 -5.80 7.71 -3.42
N ARG A 170 -5.15 7.72 -4.58
CA ARG A 170 -4.14 8.72 -4.92
C ARG A 170 -4.04 8.94 -6.44
N LYS A 171 -3.55 10.09 -6.91
CA LYS A 171 -3.07 11.27 -6.15
C LYS A 171 -3.98 12.47 -6.41
N PHE A 172 -4.03 13.41 -5.48
CA PHE A 172 -4.85 14.61 -5.58
C PHE A 172 -3.97 15.85 -5.72
N HIS A 173 -4.47 16.86 -6.43
CA HIS A 173 -3.87 18.19 -6.35
C HIS A 173 -4.21 18.80 -4.98
N PRO A 174 -3.31 19.60 -4.38
CA PRO A 174 -3.67 20.43 -3.25
C PRO A 174 -4.86 21.32 -3.61
N ASP A 175 -5.79 21.48 -2.68
CA ASP A 175 -6.98 22.34 -2.82
C ASP A 175 -7.90 22.03 -4.01
N ASP A 176 -7.83 20.82 -4.56
CA ASP A 176 -8.74 20.39 -5.63
C ASP A 176 -10.17 20.18 -5.07
N PRO A 177 -11.23 20.67 -5.75
CA PRO A 177 -12.63 20.51 -5.31
C PRO A 177 -13.08 19.06 -5.06
N VAL A 178 -12.38 18.07 -5.62
CA VAL A 178 -12.65 16.65 -5.31
C VAL A 178 -12.42 16.34 -3.83
N LEU A 179 -11.48 17.01 -3.15
CA LEU A 179 -11.21 16.82 -1.74
C LEU A 179 -12.39 17.28 -0.88
N ASP A 180 -13.00 18.42 -1.21
CA ASP A 180 -14.24 18.88 -0.57
C ASP A 180 -15.39 17.89 -0.79
N LYS A 181 -15.45 17.29 -2.00
CA LYS A 181 -16.46 16.29 -2.33
C LYS A 181 -16.26 14.99 -1.55
N VAL A 182 -15.02 14.58 -1.30
CA VAL A 182 -14.68 13.43 -0.45
C VAL A 182 -15.06 13.73 1.00
N ASP A 183 -14.65 14.88 1.52
CA ASP A 183 -14.95 15.31 2.89
C ASP A 183 -16.46 15.32 3.14
N ALA A 184 -17.24 16.00 2.28
CA ALA A 184 -18.68 16.11 2.46
C ALA A 184 -19.44 14.80 2.14
N GLY A 185 -19.03 14.08 1.09
CA GLY A 185 -19.80 12.97 0.53
C GLY A 185 -19.44 11.58 1.09
N LEU A 186 -18.20 11.39 1.55
CA LEU A 186 -17.72 10.09 2.04
C LEU A 186 -17.37 10.11 3.52
N LEU A 187 -16.77 11.21 3.99
CA LEU A 187 -16.34 11.35 5.38
C LEU A 187 -17.39 12.08 6.24
N PHE A 188 -18.41 12.69 5.62
CA PHE A 188 -19.43 13.50 6.27
C PHE A 188 -18.83 14.59 7.18
N ARG A 189 -17.72 15.16 6.73
CA ARG A 189 -16.93 16.18 7.42
C ARG A 189 -17.25 17.57 6.88
N LYS A 190 -17.53 18.52 7.77
CA LYS A 190 -17.65 19.95 7.42
C LYS A 190 -16.26 20.63 7.45
N PRO A 191 -16.08 21.78 6.76
CA PRO A 191 -14.83 22.54 6.82
C PRO A 191 -14.42 22.86 8.26
N GLY A 192 -13.15 22.64 8.59
CA GLY A 192 -12.60 22.89 9.93
C GLY A 192 -12.96 21.87 11.00
N MET A 193 -13.71 20.81 10.65
CA MET A 193 -14.15 19.77 11.59
C MET A 193 -13.31 18.49 11.46
N LEU A 194 -13.28 17.70 12.53
CA LEU A 194 -12.74 16.33 12.48
C LEU A 194 -13.74 15.41 11.78
N VAL A 195 -13.23 14.31 11.20
CA VAL A 195 -14.08 13.26 10.61
C VAL A 195 -14.89 12.61 11.74
N PRO A 196 -16.22 12.59 11.67
CA PRO A 196 -17.04 11.96 12.68
C PRO A 196 -16.87 10.43 12.69
N GLY A 197 -16.85 9.85 13.88
CA GLY A 197 -16.65 8.42 14.09
C GLY A 197 -17.40 7.88 15.31
N GLY A 198 -17.18 6.59 15.61
CA GLY A 198 -17.83 5.92 16.75
C GLY A 198 -17.50 6.54 18.11
N TRP A 199 -16.39 7.27 18.21
CA TRP A 199 -15.97 7.98 19.41
C TRP A 199 -16.69 9.32 19.63
N CYS A 200 -17.53 9.80 18.72
CA CYS A 200 -18.22 11.07 18.88
C CYS A 200 -19.45 10.90 19.78
N ALA A 201 -19.41 11.44 21.01
CA ALA A 201 -20.44 11.28 22.04
C ALA A 201 -21.27 12.55 22.30
N GLY A 202 -20.97 13.64 21.60
CA GLY A 202 -21.73 14.88 21.67
C GLY A 202 -23.14 14.70 21.09
N GLN A 203 -24.12 15.40 21.68
CA GLN A 203 -25.46 15.47 21.10
C GLN A 203 -25.42 16.38 19.87
N SER A 204 -26.08 15.98 18.77
CA SER A 204 -26.27 16.83 17.60
C SER A 204 -27.53 17.67 17.77
N ILE A 205 -27.47 18.68 18.65
CA ILE A 205 -28.56 19.63 18.88
C ILE A 205 -28.18 20.93 18.17
N ASN A 206 -29.06 21.46 17.32
CA ASN A 206 -28.86 22.74 16.61
C ASN A 206 -27.51 22.81 15.85
N GLU A 207 -27.19 21.78 15.08
CA GLU A 207 -25.95 21.70 14.29
C GLU A 207 -24.65 21.69 15.10
N SER A 208 -24.72 21.43 16.41
CA SER A 208 -23.53 21.21 17.23
C SER A 208 -22.72 20.01 16.73
N ASP A 209 -21.40 20.15 16.81
CA ASP A 209 -20.46 19.10 16.45
C ASP A 209 -20.61 17.88 17.39
N PRO A 210 -21.03 16.70 16.89
CA PRO A 210 -21.11 15.50 17.71
C PRO A 210 -19.73 15.05 18.24
N CYS A 211 -18.63 15.50 17.63
CA CYS A 211 -17.27 15.13 18.01
C CYS A 211 -16.62 16.12 19.00
N SER A 212 -17.35 17.15 19.44
CA SER A 212 -16.93 18.07 20.51
C SER A 212 -16.73 17.37 21.86
N VAL A 213 -17.39 16.23 22.06
CA VAL A 213 -17.21 15.36 23.23
C VAL A 213 -16.67 14.02 22.76
N VAL A 214 -15.48 13.67 23.25
CA VAL A 214 -14.85 12.38 22.98
C VAL A 214 -15.43 11.33 23.92
N GLY A 215 -16.12 10.35 23.33
CA GLY A 215 -16.61 9.15 24.00
C GLY A 215 -15.57 8.03 24.00
N ASN A 216 -16.04 6.78 23.90
CA ASN A 216 -15.15 5.63 23.86
C ASN A 216 -14.38 5.56 22.54
N THR A 217 -13.06 5.72 22.60
CA THR A 217 -12.16 5.67 21.44
C THR A 217 -11.97 4.28 20.84
N THR A 218 -12.31 3.23 21.58
CA THR A 218 -12.27 1.83 21.10
C THR A 218 -13.57 1.38 20.46
N PHE A 219 -14.65 2.17 20.60
CA PHE A 219 -15.94 1.82 20.00
C PHE A 219 -15.93 2.09 18.50
N LEU A 220 -16.06 1.03 17.72
CA LEU A 220 -16.16 1.08 16.26
C LEU A 220 -17.61 0.93 15.84
N ARG A 221 -18.06 1.82 14.95
CA ARG A 221 -19.38 1.77 14.35
C ARG A 221 -19.23 1.70 12.82
N PRO A 222 -19.53 0.55 12.19
CA PRO A 222 -19.47 0.43 10.75
C PRO A 222 -20.37 1.45 10.05
N GLY A 223 -19.80 2.17 9.08
CA GLY A 223 -20.49 3.13 8.23
C GLY A 223 -20.55 2.67 6.76
N PRO A 224 -21.03 3.53 5.84
CA PRO A 224 -21.06 3.19 4.41
C PRO A 224 -19.67 2.84 3.83
N GLY A 225 -18.60 3.45 4.35
CA GLY A 225 -17.23 3.11 3.99
C GLY A 225 -16.81 1.70 4.38
N ALA A 226 -17.18 1.26 5.58
CA ALA A 226 -16.95 -0.11 6.05
C ALA A 226 -17.65 -1.15 5.16
N VAL A 227 -18.91 -0.88 4.77
CA VAL A 227 -19.65 -1.76 3.84
C VAL A 227 -18.96 -1.87 2.47
N ARG A 228 -18.38 -0.77 1.96
CA ARG A 228 -17.59 -0.83 0.72
C ARG A 228 -16.33 -1.66 0.92
N LEU A 229 -15.60 -1.43 2.01
CA LEU A 229 -14.39 -2.18 2.34
C LEU A 229 -14.67 -3.68 2.46
N GLN A 230 -15.75 -4.06 3.14
CA GLN A 230 -16.18 -5.46 3.25
C GLN A 230 -16.39 -6.09 1.87
N ARG A 231 -17.11 -5.42 0.95
CA ARG A 231 -17.31 -5.92 -0.43
C ARG A 231 -16.00 -6.10 -1.19
N LEU A 232 -15.04 -5.19 -1.00
CA LEU A 232 -13.71 -5.31 -1.58
C LEU A 232 -13.00 -6.55 -1.02
N MET A 233 -13.02 -6.75 0.30
CA MET A 233 -12.35 -7.90 0.93
C MET A 233 -12.97 -9.22 0.53
N GLU A 234 -14.30 -9.33 0.52
CA GLU A 234 -15.03 -10.51 0.03
C GLU A 234 -14.60 -10.88 -1.40
N SER A 235 -14.44 -9.87 -2.27
CA SER A 235 -13.96 -10.07 -3.64
C SER A 235 -12.49 -10.51 -3.68
N LEU A 236 -11.61 -9.83 -2.96
CA LEU A 236 -10.16 -10.12 -2.96
C LEU A 236 -9.83 -11.49 -2.36
N LEU A 237 -10.56 -11.90 -1.31
CA LEU A 237 -10.35 -13.13 -0.56
C LEU A 237 -11.19 -14.31 -1.09
N SER A 238 -12.01 -14.09 -2.13
CA SER A 238 -12.74 -15.15 -2.82
C SER A 238 -11.80 -16.24 -3.36
N LYS A 239 -12.31 -17.47 -3.47
CA LYS A 239 -11.51 -18.62 -3.95
C LYS A 239 -10.96 -18.40 -5.36
N GLU A 240 -11.72 -17.71 -6.21
CA GLU A 240 -11.36 -17.39 -7.59
C GLU A 240 -10.22 -16.36 -7.69
N ASN A 241 -10.16 -15.41 -6.76
CA ASN A 241 -9.16 -14.34 -6.79
C ASN A 241 -7.94 -14.64 -5.94
N PHE A 242 -8.13 -15.14 -4.71
CA PHE A 242 -7.05 -15.25 -3.74
C PHE A 242 -6.04 -16.34 -4.09
N ARG A 243 -6.48 -17.60 -4.19
CA ARG A 243 -5.57 -18.75 -4.37
C ARG A 243 -4.80 -18.73 -5.68
N PRO A 244 -5.41 -18.41 -6.84
CA PRO A 244 -4.67 -18.38 -8.09
C PRO A 244 -3.63 -17.25 -8.14
N ARG A 245 -3.82 -16.19 -7.35
CA ARG A 245 -3.01 -14.97 -7.36
C ARG A 245 -2.01 -14.87 -6.22
N GLN A 246 -1.56 -15.96 -5.63
CA GLN A 246 -0.41 -15.94 -4.71
C GLN A 246 0.92 -15.76 -5.46
N CYS A 247 1.97 -15.36 -4.73
CA CYS A 247 3.35 -15.48 -5.20
C CYS A 247 3.65 -16.93 -5.62
N LYS A 248 4.48 -17.10 -6.66
CA LYS A 248 4.91 -18.41 -7.18
C LYS A 248 6.40 -18.61 -6.97
#